data_AF-A0A2V6MFE5-F1
#
_entry.id   AF-A0A2V6MFE5-F1
#
_cell.length_a   1.000
_cell.length_b   1.000
_cell.length_c   1.000
_cell.angle_alpha   90.00
_cell.angle_beta   90.00
_cell.angle_gamma   90.00
#
_symmetry.space_group_name_H-M   'P 1'
#
loop_
_entity.id
_entity.type
_entity.pdbx_description
1 polymer ?
#
loop_
_entity_poly.entity_id
_entity_poly.type
_entity_poly.pdbx_seq_one_letter_code
_entity_poly.pdbx_strand_id
1 'polypeptide(L)'
;NLAARLEDASSVGEIFVGPATYRQTQRLFDFEPVTPLKLKGKEAPVEVRRLLRAKAVPKPMRGIEGLRAPLIGRDDELNELHKAIADLERGRGSMLAILGEAGLGKSRLIAETRALLPVTVTWAEGRALSFTAGMSYWLAREIVMSLLNVKPEAAQSEIAAALQKSLDGQAEIYPFLARLLELNVGRIHSPSCSA
;
A
#
# COMPACT_ATOMS: atom_id res chain seq x y z
N ASN A 1 -11.47 -25.29 -17.16
CA ASN A 1 -11.02 -23.99 -16.62
C ASN A 1 -9.48 -23.99 -16.57
N LEU A 2 -8.81 -22.89 -16.93
CA LEU A 2 -7.33 -22.80 -16.87
C LEU A 2 -6.83 -22.71 -15.43
N ALA A 3 -7.53 -22.00 -14.55
CA ALA A 3 -7.13 -21.80 -13.16
C ALA A 3 -6.97 -23.13 -12.40
N ALA A 4 -7.98 -24.00 -12.45
CA ALA A 4 -7.93 -25.34 -11.82
C ALA A 4 -6.74 -26.19 -12.32
N ARG A 5 -6.37 -26.06 -13.60
CA ARG A 5 -5.24 -26.81 -14.17
C ARG A 5 -3.88 -26.26 -13.74
N LEU A 6 -3.82 -24.97 -13.42
CA LEU A 6 -2.61 -24.35 -12.87
C LEU A 6 -2.45 -24.71 -11.39
N GLU A 7 -3.55 -24.81 -10.65
CA GLU A 7 -3.60 -25.29 -9.27
C GLU A 7 -3.11 -26.74 -9.19
N ASP A 8 -3.67 -27.65 -10.01
CA ASP A 8 -3.27 -29.06 -10.09
C ASP A 8 -1.77 -29.23 -10.42
N ALA A 9 -1.18 -28.28 -11.15
CA ALA A 9 0.22 -28.33 -11.58
C ALA A 9 1.18 -27.59 -10.64
N SER A 10 0.67 -26.89 -9.62
CA SER A 10 1.47 -26.14 -8.66
C SER A 10 1.75 -26.95 -7.39
N SER A 11 2.90 -26.74 -6.78
CA SER A 11 3.23 -27.34 -5.48
C SER A 11 2.63 -26.51 -4.33
N VAL A 12 2.57 -27.09 -3.12
CA VAL A 12 2.15 -26.37 -1.92
C VAL A 12 3.01 -25.12 -1.72
N GLY A 13 2.36 -23.96 -1.59
CA GLY A 13 3.01 -22.67 -1.44
C GLY A 13 3.38 -21.97 -2.76
N GLU A 14 3.12 -22.60 -3.90
CA GLU A 14 3.32 -21.97 -5.21
C GLU A 14 2.02 -21.38 -5.74
N ILE A 15 2.13 -20.19 -6.35
CA ILE A 15 1.00 -19.55 -7.04
C ILE A 15 1.38 -19.38 -8.51
N PHE A 16 0.77 -20.19 -9.36
CA PHE A 16 0.97 -20.14 -10.80
C PHE A 16 -0.04 -19.23 -11.49
N VAL A 17 0.47 -18.40 -12.39
CA VAL A 17 -0.31 -17.36 -13.06
C VAL A 17 -0.17 -17.51 -14.57
N GLY A 18 -1.31 -17.60 -15.25
CA GLY A 18 -1.37 -17.65 -16.71
C GLY A 18 -1.14 -16.29 -17.36
N PRO A 19 -1.00 -16.23 -18.70
CA PRO A 19 -0.54 -15.03 -19.41
C PRO A 19 -1.45 -13.81 -19.24
N ALA A 20 -2.77 -14.02 -19.21
CA ALA A 20 -3.75 -12.93 -19.08
C ALA A 20 -3.65 -12.26 -17.70
N THR A 21 -3.62 -13.06 -16.64
CA THR A 21 -3.47 -12.57 -15.27
C THR A 21 -2.10 -11.93 -15.09
N TYR A 22 -1.02 -12.52 -15.62
CA TYR A 22 0.31 -11.94 -15.57
C TYR A 22 0.35 -10.55 -16.23
N ARG A 23 -0.21 -10.38 -17.43
CA ARG A 23 -0.25 -9.06 -18.10
C ARG A 23 -0.94 -7.99 -17.25
N GLN A 24 -1.99 -8.36 -16.53
CA GLN A 24 -2.70 -7.45 -15.65
C GLN A 24 -1.86 -7.18 -14.39
N THR A 25 -1.30 -8.19 -13.74
CA THR A 25 -0.73 -8.06 -12.38
C THR A 25 0.79 -7.89 -12.33
N GLN A 26 1.52 -7.99 -13.45
CA GLN A 26 2.99 -7.86 -13.51
C GLN A 26 3.55 -6.55 -12.93
N ARG A 27 2.72 -5.49 -12.87
CA ARG A 27 3.09 -4.20 -12.28
C ARG A 27 2.97 -4.17 -10.75
N LEU A 28 2.27 -5.14 -10.16
CA LEU A 28 1.98 -5.23 -8.74
C LEU A 28 2.86 -6.28 -8.03
N PHE A 29 3.29 -7.32 -8.73
CA PHE A 29 4.00 -8.45 -8.13
C PHE A 29 5.29 -8.81 -8.89
N ASP A 30 6.23 -9.41 -8.17
CA ASP A 30 7.41 -10.05 -8.75
C ASP A 30 7.05 -11.48 -9.18
N PHE A 31 7.48 -11.84 -10.39
CA PHE A 31 7.23 -13.15 -11.01
C PHE A 31 8.52 -13.70 -11.59
N GLU A 32 8.63 -15.02 -11.63
CA GLU A 32 9.67 -15.71 -12.39
C GLU A 32 9.06 -16.59 -13.50
N PRO A 33 9.78 -16.78 -14.62
CA PRO A 33 9.39 -17.73 -15.64
C PRO A 33 9.51 -19.17 -15.11
N VAL A 34 8.51 -19.98 -15.41
CA VAL A 34 8.58 -21.44 -15.29
C VAL A 34 8.48 -22.08 -16.66
N THR A 35 9.00 -23.30 -16.79
CA THR A 35 8.91 -24.07 -18.03
C THR A 35 7.45 -24.14 -18.49
N PRO A 36 7.13 -23.82 -19.75
CA PRO A 36 5.76 -23.86 -20.25
C PRO A 36 5.09 -25.21 -19.98
N LEU A 37 3.90 -25.16 -19.38
CA LEU A 37 3.21 -26.36 -18.92
C LEU A 37 2.30 -26.91 -20.02
N LYS A 38 2.43 -28.21 -20.30
CA LYS A 38 1.50 -28.93 -21.16
C LYS A 38 0.27 -29.31 -20.35
N LEU A 39 -0.78 -28.50 -20.46
CA LEU A 39 -2.01 -28.68 -19.70
C LEU A 39 -3.03 -29.53 -20.47
N LYS A 40 -3.76 -30.41 -19.77
CA LYS A 40 -4.79 -31.27 -20.36
C LYS A 40 -5.82 -30.44 -21.14
N GLY A 41 -6.05 -30.77 -22.42
CA GLY A 41 -6.99 -30.06 -23.29
C GLY A 41 -6.51 -28.71 -23.82
N LYS A 42 -5.19 -28.49 -23.86
CA LYS A 42 -4.55 -27.42 -24.64
C LYS A 42 -3.53 -28.05 -25.60
N GLU A 43 -3.62 -27.69 -26.87
CA GLU A 43 -2.73 -28.23 -27.91
C GLU A 43 -1.30 -27.68 -27.78
N ALA A 44 -1.17 -26.39 -27.48
CA ALA A 44 0.11 -25.74 -27.21
C ALA A 44 0.41 -25.67 -25.70
N PRO A 45 1.70 -25.79 -25.30
CA PRO A 45 2.14 -25.47 -23.95
C PRO A 45 1.73 -24.05 -23.55
N VAL A 46 1.29 -23.89 -22.30
CA VAL A 46 0.86 -22.58 -21.77
C VAL A 46 2.03 -21.95 -21.04
N GLU A 47 2.35 -20.70 -21.36
CA GLU A 47 3.29 -19.91 -20.58
C GLU A 47 2.73 -19.63 -19.19
N VAL A 48 3.51 -19.98 -18.18
CA VAL A 48 3.14 -19.82 -16.78
C VAL A 48 4.25 -19.02 -16.09
N ARG A 49 3.84 -18.22 -15.11
CA ARG A 49 4.74 -17.47 -14.23
C ARG A 49 4.47 -17.89 -12.79
N ARG A 50 5.53 -18.14 -12.01
CA ARG A 50 5.40 -18.33 -10.56
C ARG A 50 5.44 -16.97 -9.87
N LEU A 51 4.42 -16.68 -9.07
CA LEU A 51 4.36 -15.50 -8.23
C LEU A 51 5.35 -15.64 -7.08
N LEU A 52 6.23 -14.65 -6.90
CA LEU A 52 7.21 -14.65 -5.82
C LEU A 52 6.73 -13.85 -4.62
N ARG A 53 6.33 -12.59 -4.85
CA ARG A 53 5.91 -11.65 -3.79
C ARG A 53 5.23 -10.42 -4.36
N ALA A 54 4.53 -9.67 -3.51
CA ALA A 54 4.12 -8.30 -3.83
C ALA A 54 5.34 -7.39 -3.98
N LYS A 55 5.29 -6.44 -4.91
CA LYS A 55 6.32 -5.41 -5.03
C LYS A 55 6.21 -4.44 -3.86
N ALA A 56 7.36 -4.04 -3.29
CA ALA A 56 7.42 -3.06 -2.21
C ALA A 56 6.82 -1.70 -2.61
N VAL A 57 6.94 -1.32 -3.89
CA VAL A 57 6.28 -0.15 -4.47
C VAL A 57 5.56 -0.61 -5.75
N PRO A 58 4.25 -0.86 -5.72
CA PRO A 58 3.49 -1.24 -6.89
C PRO A 58 3.52 -0.11 -7.93
N LYS A 59 3.82 -0.44 -9.19
CA LYS A 59 3.71 0.55 -10.29
C LYS A 59 2.23 0.78 -10.60
N PRO A 60 1.80 2.02 -10.92
CA PRO A 60 0.42 2.28 -11.30
C PRO A 60 0.01 1.39 -12.49
N MET A 61 -1.09 0.64 -12.32
CA MET A 61 -1.65 -0.22 -13.36
C MET A 61 -2.22 0.57 -14.55
N ARG A 62 -2.55 1.85 -14.33
CA ARG A 62 -3.15 2.75 -15.32
C ARG A 62 -2.14 3.84 -15.71
N GLY A 63 -1.98 4.03 -17.02
CA GLY A 63 -1.01 4.97 -17.61
C GLY A 63 0.15 4.27 -18.33
N ILE A 64 0.54 4.82 -19.49
CA ILE A 64 1.73 4.41 -20.24
C ILE A 64 2.93 5.14 -19.62
N GLU A 65 3.99 4.40 -19.29
CA GLU A 65 5.23 4.96 -18.75
C GLU A 65 5.81 5.95 -19.77
N GLY A 66 5.99 7.21 -19.39
CA GLY A 66 6.48 8.28 -20.28
C GLY A 66 5.42 9.15 -20.98
N LEU A 67 4.15 8.72 -21.04
CA LEU A 67 3.05 9.54 -21.57
C LEU A 67 2.26 10.15 -20.41
N ARG A 68 2.69 11.34 -19.97
CA ARG A 68 1.88 12.19 -19.10
C ARG A 68 1.04 13.12 -19.98
N ALA A 69 -0.20 12.74 -20.26
CA ALA A 69 -1.16 13.72 -20.74
C ALA A 69 -1.30 14.82 -19.66
N PRO A 70 -1.35 16.11 -20.06
CA PRO A 70 -1.60 17.20 -19.12
C PRO A 70 -2.96 16.99 -18.46
N LEU A 71 -3.06 17.30 -17.17
CA LEU A 71 -4.35 17.35 -16.48
C LEU A 71 -5.07 18.63 -16.92
N ILE A 72 -6.13 18.50 -17.71
CA ILE A 72 -6.86 19.65 -18.26
C ILE A 72 -8.10 19.93 -17.40
N GLY A 73 -8.34 21.21 -17.09
CA GLY A 73 -9.57 21.68 -16.45
C GLY A 73 -9.71 21.26 -14.99
N ARG A 74 -8.58 21.14 -14.28
CA ARG A 74 -8.53 20.81 -12.83
C ARG A 74 -7.69 21.80 -12.03
N ASP A 75 -7.50 22.99 -12.58
CA ASP A 75 -6.66 24.02 -11.98
C ASP A 75 -7.24 24.48 -10.63
N ASP A 76 -8.57 24.59 -10.52
CA ASP A 76 -9.24 24.99 -9.29
C ASP A 76 -9.05 23.96 -8.18
N GLU A 77 -9.27 22.66 -8.45
CA GLU A 77 -9.08 21.60 -7.45
C GLU A 77 -7.61 21.43 -7.06
N LEU A 78 -6.68 21.59 -8.01
CA LEU A 78 -5.25 21.61 -7.70
C LEU A 78 -4.91 22.80 -6.80
N ASN A 79 -5.46 23.98 -7.07
CA ASN A 79 -5.25 25.17 -6.25
C ASN A 79 -5.78 24.99 -4.83
N GLU A 80 -6.91 24.32 -4.63
CA GLU A 80 -7.43 23.98 -3.29
C GLU A 80 -6.48 23.04 -2.54
N LEU A 81 -5.98 22.00 -3.20
CA LEU A 81 -5.01 21.07 -2.60
C LEU A 81 -3.69 21.78 -2.24
N HIS A 82 -3.19 22.66 -3.11
CA HIS A 82 -1.99 23.44 -2.83
C HIS A 82 -2.18 24.42 -1.66
N LYS A 83 -3.35 25.06 -1.54
CA LYS A 83 -3.66 25.90 -0.38
C LYS A 83 -3.63 25.10 0.92
N ALA A 84 -4.23 23.90 0.92
CA ALA A 84 -4.23 23.02 2.09
C ALA A 84 -2.80 22.59 2.50
N ILE A 85 -1.93 22.32 1.52
CA ILE A 85 -0.52 22.01 1.78
C ILE A 85 0.21 23.22 2.36
N ALA A 86 0.00 24.42 1.79
CA ALA A 86 0.62 25.64 2.30
C ALA A 86 0.14 26.00 3.72
N ASP A 87 -1.11 25.67 4.06
CA ASP A 87 -1.63 25.82 5.42
C ASP A 87 -1.06 24.77 6.37
N LEU A 88 -0.87 23.53 5.91
CA LEU A 88 -0.20 22.47 6.67
C LEU A 88 1.23 22.88 7.05
N GLU A 89 2.00 23.47 6.13
CA GLU A 89 3.35 23.98 6.43
C GLU A 89 3.36 25.11 7.47
N ARG A 90 2.23 25.80 7.66
CA ARG A 90 2.02 26.82 8.70
C ARG A 90 1.42 26.25 9.98
N GLY A 91 1.33 24.93 10.10
CA GLY A 91 0.77 24.23 11.27
C GLY A 91 -0.77 24.17 11.30
N ARG A 92 -1.46 24.49 10.20
CA ARG A 92 -2.92 24.41 10.10
C ARG A 92 -3.34 23.19 9.28
N GLY A 93 -3.79 22.15 9.98
CA GLY A 93 -4.36 20.96 9.34
C GLY A 93 -5.68 21.25 8.63
N SER A 94 -5.97 20.47 7.58
CA SER A 94 -7.21 20.53 6.81
C SER A 94 -7.66 19.13 6.40
N MET A 95 -8.96 18.95 6.18
CA MET A 95 -9.53 17.72 5.61
C MET A 95 -10.21 18.04 4.28
N LEU A 96 -9.83 17.33 3.22
CA LEU A 96 -10.44 17.47 1.90
C LEU A 96 -11.01 16.12 1.45
N ALA A 97 -12.17 16.17 0.80
CA ALA A 97 -12.83 14.99 0.24
C ALA A 97 -12.98 15.16 -1.28
N ILE A 98 -12.30 14.32 -2.06
CA ILE A 98 -12.40 14.32 -3.53
C ILE A 98 -13.51 13.34 -3.94
N LEU A 99 -14.66 13.89 -4.30
CA LEU A 99 -15.83 13.13 -4.73
C LEU A 99 -15.95 13.16 -6.26
N GLY A 100 -16.49 12.09 -6.85
CA GLY A 100 -16.76 12.04 -8.28
C GLY A 100 -16.85 10.63 -8.82
N GLU A 101 -17.35 10.49 -10.05
CA GLU A 101 -17.52 9.20 -10.70
C GLU A 101 -16.18 8.49 -11.00
N ALA A 102 -16.26 7.17 -11.14
CA ALA A 102 -15.11 6.37 -11.54
C ALA A 102 -14.60 6.81 -12.92
N GLY A 103 -13.30 7.08 -13.03
CA GLY A 103 -12.68 7.49 -14.30
C GLY A 103 -12.47 9.00 -14.48
N LEU A 104 -13.06 9.86 -13.65
CA LEU A 104 -12.91 11.34 -13.75
C LEU A 104 -11.53 11.90 -13.33
N GLY A 105 -10.51 11.05 -13.19
CA GLY A 105 -9.16 11.50 -12.90
C GLY A 105 -8.83 11.78 -11.43
N LYS A 106 -9.65 11.37 -10.45
CA LYS A 106 -9.37 11.57 -9.01
C LYS A 106 -7.98 11.09 -8.56
N SER A 107 -7.60 9.88 -8.96
CA SER A 107 -6.26 9.33 -8.65
C SER A 107 -5.15 10.09 -9.39
N ARG A 108 -5.45 10.68 -10.56
CA ARG A 108 -4.50 11.51 -11.28
C ARG A 108 -4.30 12.84 -10.57
N LEU A 109 -5.38 13.47 -10.10
CA LEU A 109 -5.32 14.70 -9.30
C LEU A 109 -4.40 14.51 -8.08
N ILE A 110 -4.62 13.44 -7.29
CA ILE A 110 -3.77 13.10 -6.15
C ILE A 110 -2.31 12.88 -6.56
N ALA A 111 -2.07 12.21 -7.69
CA ALA A 111 -0.72 11.96 -8.18
C ALA A 111 0.01 13.24 -8.62
N GLU A 112 -0.69 14.20 -9.25
CA GLU A 112 -0.12 15.50 -9.60
C GLU A 112 0.20 16.32 -8.36
N THR A 113 -0.72 16.36 -7.38
CA THR A 113 -0.47 17.02 -6.08
C THR A 113 0.77 16.42 -5.40
N ARG A 114 0.87 15.09 -5.35
CA ARG A 114 2.03 14.40 -4.75
C ARG A 114 3.34 14.74 -5.44
N ALA A 115 3.33 14.91 -6.77
CA ALA A 115 4.52 15.25 -7.55
C ALA A 115 5.06 16.66 -7.26
N LEU A 116 4.22 17.55 -6.71
CA LEU A 116 4.56 18.94 -6.40
C LEU A 116 4.73 19.20 -4.89
N LEU A 117 4.72 18.16 -4.07
CA LEU A 117 4.86 18.32 -2.62
C LEU A 117 6.24 18.86 -2.24
N PRO A 118 6.30 19.81 -1.29
CA PRO A 118 7.55 20.22 -0.66
C PRO A 118 8.24 19.04 0.04
N VAL A 119 9.58 19.08 0.10
CA VAL A 119 10.39 18.05 0.78
C VAL A 119 10.15 17.99 2.30
N THR A 120 9.59 19.05 2.87
CA THR A 120 9.19 19.21 4.27
C THR A 120 7.91 18.44 4.61
N VAL A 121 7.13 18.03 3.60
CA VAL A 121 5.84 17.38 3.80
C VAL A 121 5.98 15.87 3.63
N THR A 122 5.71 15.14 4.70
CA THR A 122 5.65 13.67 4.65
C THR A 122 4.34 13.22 4.02
N TRP A 123 4.42 12.39 2.99
CA TRP A 123 3.25 11.76 2.36
C TRP A 123 3.01 10.35 2.91
N ALA A 124 1.81 10.10 3.40
CA ALA A 124 1.34 8.76 3.75
C ALA A 124 0.05 8.41 3.01
N GLU A 125 -0.09 7.14 2.62
CA GLU A 125 -1.25 6.64 1.90
C GLU A 125 -1.79 5.39 2.59
N GLY A 126 -3.11 5.32 2.77
CA GLY A 126 -3.80 4.11 3.20
C GLY A 126 -4.96 3.79 2.27
N ARG A 127 -5.33 2.52 2.19
CA ARG A 127 -6.40 2.05 1.28
C ARG A 127 -7.50 1.34 2.04
N ALA A 128 -8.72 1.85 1.90
CA ALA A 128 -9.93 1.16 2.31
C ALA A 128 -10.42 0.32 1.12
N LEU A 129 -10.18 -1.00 1.17
CA LEU A 129 -10.60 -1.94 0.15
C LEU A 129 -11.92 -2.59 0.57
N SER A 130 -12.73 -3.04 -0.38
CA SER A 130 -14.02 -3.66 -0.06
C SER A 130 -13.89 -4.88 0.86
N PHE A 131 -12.80 -5.64 0.74
CA PHE A 131 -12.52 -6.80 1.58
C PHE A 131 -11.87 -6.47 2.93
N THR A 132 -11.47 -5.22 3.16
CA THR A 132 -10.94 -4.77 4.47
C THR A 132 -12.06 -4.22 5.37
N ALA A 133 -13.32 -4.21 4.90
CA ALA A 133 -14.45 -3.66 5.64
C ALA A 133 -14.70 -4.34 7.00
N GLY A 134 -14.35 -5.63 7.13
CA GLY A 134 -14.45 -6.38 8.39
C GLY A 134 -13.23 -6.24 9.31
N MET A 135 -12.18 -5.53 8.88
CA MET A 135 -10.94 -5.39 9.64
C MET A 135 -10.94 -4.08 10.41
N SER A 136 -11.11 -4.16 11.73
CA SER A 136 -11.12 -3.00 12.62
C SER A 136 -9.86 -2.14 12.42
N TYR A 137 -10.06 -0.84 12.25
CA TYR A 137 -9.01 0.17 12.11
C TYR A 137 -8.00 -0.06 10.96
N TRP A 138 -8.31 -0.89 9.97
CA TRP A 138 -7.40 -1.20 8.86
C TRP A 138 -6.80 0.04 8.18
N LEU A 139 -7.65 1.01 7.82
CA LEU A 139 -7.19 2.23 7.15
C LEU A 139 -6.20 3.03 8.01
N ALA A 140 -6.46 3.13 9.32
CA ALA A 140 -5.57 3.82 10.24
C ALA A 140 -4.22 3.09 10.37
N ARG A 141 -4.24 1.75 10.40
CA ARG A 141 -3.02 0.92 10.41
C ARG A 141 -2.18 1.16 9.16
N GLU A 142 -2.79 1.13 7.98
CA GLU A 142 -2.10 1.40 6.72
C GLU A 142 -1.42 2.78 6.71
N ILE A 143 -2.12 3.81 7.19
CA ILE A 143 -1.58 5.18 7.27
C ILE A 143 -0.39 5.24 8.22
N VAL A 144 -0.51 4.65 9.43
CA VAL A 144 0.58 4.63 10.42
C VAL A 144 1.79 3.86 9.88
N MET A 145 1.58 2.68 9.28
CA MET A 145 2.66 1.90 8.67
C MET A 145 3.35 2.68 7.54
N SER A 146 2.58 3.40 6.71
CA SER A 146 3.11 4.28 5.67
C SER A 146 3.93 5.44 6.25
N LEU A 147 3.52 6.02 7.39
CA LEU A 147 4.28 7.08 8.08
C LEU A 147 5.58 6.55 8.71
N LEU A 148 5.55 5.33 9.24
CA LEU A 148 6.75 4.67 9.80
C LEU A 148 7.73 4.20 8.71
N ASN A 149 7.30 4.17 7.45
CA ASN A 149 8.05 3.63 6.32
C ASN A 149 8.50 2.17 6.53
N VAL A 150 7.62 1.37 7.16
CA VAL A 150 7.85 -0.05 7.45
C VAL A 150 7.00 -0.92 6.52
N LYS A 151 7.56 -2.05 6.08
CA LYS A 151 6.83 -3.00 5.23
C LYS A 151 5.72 -3.70 6.04
N PRO A 152 4.59 -4.05 5.41
CA PRO A 152 3.52 -4.80 6.07
C PRO A 152 3.99 -6.13 6.69
N GLU A 153 5.00 -6.78 6.11
CA GLU A 153 5.55 -8.06 6.55
C GLU A 153 6.72 -7.93 7.53
N ALA A 154 7.03 -6.72 7.98
CA ALA A 154 8.12 -6.49 8.94
C ALA A 154 7.86 -7.21 10.26
N ALA A 155 8.94 -7.61 10.94
CA ALA A 155 8.83 -8.22 12.25
C ALA A 155 8.24 -7.24 13.28
N GLN A 156 7.49 -7.73 14.27
CA GLN A 156 6.88 -6.87 15.29
C GLN A 156 7.91 -6.00 16.03
N SER A 157 9.13 -6.51 16.25
CA SER A 157 10.22 -5.76 16.86
C SER A 157 10.71 -4.59 16.00
N GLU A 158 10.70 -4.74 14.67
CA GLU A 158 11.06 -3.68 13.72
C GLU A 158 10.01 -2.58 13.72
N ILE A 159 8.72 -2.96 13.67
CA ILE A 159 7.60 -2.01 13.73
C ILE A 159 7.62 -1.25 15.07
N ALA A 160 7.83 -1.96 16.19
CA ALA A 160 7.91 -1.35 17.51
C ALA A 160 9.07 -0.35 17.62
N ALA A 161 10.26 -0.71 17.12
CA ALA A 161 11.42 0.18 17.13
C ALA A 161 11.20 1.42 16.26
N ALA A 162 10.61 1.27 15.07
CA ALA A 162 10.25 2.39 14.20
C ALA A 162 9.23 3.32 14.86
N LEU A 163 8.21 2.75 15.53
CA LEU A 163 7.21 3.50 16.26
C LEU A 163 7.82 4.28 17.43
N GLN A 164 8.65 3.64 18.25
CA GLN A 164 9.33 4.30 19.38
C GLN A 164 10.20 5.47 18.90
N LYS A 165 10.99 5.25 17.85
CA LYS A 165 11.83 6.31 17.26
C LYS A 165 11.02 7.49 16.73
N SER A 166 9.82 7.24 16.20
CA SER A 166 8.95 8.28 15.63
C SER A 166 8.20 9.10 16.70
N LEU A 167 8.09 8.57 17.91
CA LEU A 167 7.41 9.19 19.05
C LEU A 167 8.38 9.83 20.06
N ASP A 168 9.58 10.21 19.63
CA ASP A 168 10.55 10.84 20.53
C ASP A 168 9.94 12.08 21.22
N GLY A 169 9.86 12.04 22.56
CA GLY A 169 9.18 13.05 23.37
C GLY A 169 7.66 12.89 23.59
N GLN A 170 7.03 11.81 23.10
CA GLN A 170 5.58 11.52 23.23
C GLN A 170 5.32 10.05 23.65
N ALA A 171 6.01 9.60 24.70
CA ALA A 171 5.99 8.20 25.16
C ALA A 171 4.58 7.72 25.61
N GLU A 172 3.73 8.64 26.04
CA GLU A 172 2.36 8.39 26.46
C GLU A 172 1.46 7.90 25.31
N ILE A 173 1.78 8.22 24.06
CA ILE A 173 1.00 7.83 22.89
C ILE A 173 1.32 6.40 22.45
N TYR A 174 2.53 5.92 22.74
CA TYR A 174 3.03 4.61 22.33
C TYR A 174 2.06 3.44 22.57
N PRO A 175 1.48 3.22 23.77
CA PRO A 175 0.60 2.08 24.01
C PRO A 175 -0.67 2.09 23.13
N PHE A 176 -1.19 3.27 22.75
CA PHE A 176 -2.37 3.37 21.88
C PHE A 176 -2.04 2.98 20.44
N LEU A 177 -0.93 3.50 19.91
CA LEU A 177 -0.48 3.18 18.55
C LEU A 177 0.04 1.75 18.44
N ALA A 178 0.71 1.25 19.48
CA ALA A 178 1.15 -0.14 19.53
C ALA A 178 -0.03 -1.11 19.55
N ARG A 179 -1.12 -0.79 20.27
CA ARG A 179 -2.36 -1.57 20.24
C ARG A 179 -3.06 -1.48 18.89
N LEU A 180 -3.12 -0.28 18.28
CA LEU A 180 -3.65 -0.09 16.92
C LEU A 180 -2.92 -0.96 15.91
N LEU A 181 -1.60 -1.07 16.03
CA LEU A 181 -0.73 -1.89 15.17
C LEU A 181 -0.66 -3.38 15.59
N GLU A 182 -1.42 -3.79 16.60
CA GLU A 182 -1.43 -5.17 17.14
C GLU A 182 -0.04 -5.67 17.57
N LEU A 183 0.80 -4.76 18.07
CA LEU A 183 2.11 -5.09 18.61
C LEU A 183 1.94 -5.75 19.98
N ASN A 184 2.77 -6.76 20.25
CA ASN A 184 2.88 -7.35 21.58
C ASN A 184 3.57 -6.34 22.51
N VAL A 185 2.78 -5.45 23.10
CA VAL A 185 3.22 -4.62 24.22
C VAL A 185 3.31 -5.55 25.42
N GLY A 186 4.51 -6.08 25.70
CA GLY A 186 4.74 -6.86 26.90
C GLY A 186 4.17 -6.13 28.11
N ARG A 187 3.52 -6.86 29.04
CA ARG A 187 2.98 -6.28 30.28
C ARG A 187 4.04 -5.36 30.87
N ILE A 188 3.75 -4.07 30.91
CA ILE A 188 4.59 -3.07 31.56
C ILE A 188 4.72 -3.54 33.01
N HIS A 189 5.85 -4.16 33.35
CA HIS A 189 6.17 -4.46 34.74
C HIS A 189 6.35 -3.09 35.41
N SER A 190 5.38 -2.72 36.23
CA SER A 190 5.55 -1.68 37.23
C SER A 190 6.85 -1.97 38.01
N PRO A 191 7.76 -1.00 38.18
CA PRO A 191 8.93 -1.21 39.01
C PRO A 191 8.44 -1.54 40.42
N SER A 192 8.92 -2.67 40.94
CA SER A 192 8.70 -3.08 42.32
C SER A 192 9.09 -1.93 43.24
N CYS A 193 8.10 -1.40 43.98
CA CYS A 193 8.35 -0.63 45.18
C CYS A 193 9.07 -1.56 46.17
N SER A 194 10.38 -1.42 46.29
CA SER A 194 11.13 -1.93 47.43
C SER A 194 10.89 -0.98 48.60
N ALA A 195 10.15 -1.47 49.61
CA ALA A 195 10.17 -0.95 50.97
C ALA A 195 11.35 -1.55 51.74
#